data_AF-A0A258UY46-F1
#
_entry.id   AF-A0A258UY46-F1
#
_cell.length_a   1.000
_cell.length_b   1.000
_cell.length_c   1.000
_cell.angle_alpha   90.00
_cell.angle_beta   90.00
_cell.angle_gamma   90.00
#
_symmetry.space_group_name_H-M   'P 1'
#
loop_
_entity.id
_entity.type
_entity.pdbx_description
1 polymer ?
#
loop_
_entity_poly.entity_id
_entity_poly.type
_entity_poly.pdbx_seq_one_letter_code
_entity_poly.pdbx_strand_id
1 'polypeptide(L)'
;MSILLLAAAAATQPNWQLANWQLVWADEFDGAALDRKRWVLAEDCWGGGNEERQCYTARDANHEVKDGVLHIIARMENHTGPAFTLDQRDSAEKSAARRTKPFTSARLSTAGKAAWLYGKVQVRAKLPQGQGTWPAIWMLPEDWSYGKWALSGEIDIMEAVNLGEPCDPCASGREDRVLGTIHFGGKPPRNRYITAETSLPNAADQFHTYEVEWDAGGMIWRIDGKDYARRAPHEWHTLASDKPGAPFDKPFHLILNLAIGGHLSETRNAKGVDPAGYPKRMEIDFIRVWQKPVNADTAVGGTTSEGN
;
A
#
# COMPACT_ATOMS: atom_id res chain seq x y z
N MET A 1 18.12 -38.12 35.12
CA MET A 1 18.35 -36.73 34.64
C MET A 1 18.68 -36.84 33.16
N SER A 2 17.65 -36.86 32.31
CA SER A 2 17.80 -37.02 30.85
C SER A 2 17.49 -35.69 30.20
N ILE A 3 18.49 -35.11 29.55
CA ILE A 3 18.38 -33.89 28.76
C ILE A 3 17.84 -34.31 27.39
N LEU A 4 16.56 -34.00 27.12
CA LEU A 4 16.02 -34.03 25.76
C LEU A 4 16.50 -32.76 25.05
N LEU A 5 17.42 -32.91 24.09
CA LEU A 5 17.64 -31.88 23.06
C LEU A 5 16.44 -31.90 22.11
N LEU A 6 15.59 -30.87 22.19
CA LEU A 6 14.69 -30.54 21.09
C LEU A 6 15.52 -29.93 19.96
N ALA A 7 15.77 -30.71 18.91
CA ALA A 7 16.20 -30.19 17.64
C ALA A 7 15.07 -29.32 17.07
N ALA A 8 15.31 -28.01 16.97
CA ALA A 8 14.44 -27.11 16.22
C ALA A 8 14.44 -27.59 14.76
N ALA A 9 13.29 -28.09 14.29
CA ALA A 9 13.08 -28.34 12.88
C ALA A 9 13.13 -26.99 12.15
N ALA A 10 14.27 -26.70 11.51
CA ALA A 10 14.33 -25.64 10.53
C ALA A 10 13.30 -25.97 9.45
N ALA A 11 12.25 -25.16 9.36
CA ALA A 11 11.26 -25.30 8.30
C ALA A 11 12.00 -25.20 6.96
N THR A 12 12.07 -26.32 6.25
CA THR A 12 12.60 -26.37 4.89
C THR A 12 11.69 -25.52 4.03
N GLN A 13 12.14 -24.30 3.72
CA GLN A 13 11.52 -23.43 2.73
C GLN A 13 11.36 -24.26 1.45
N PRO A 14 10.15 -24.45 0.91
CA PRO A 14 9.99 -25.15 -0.33
C PRO A 14 10.72 -24.34 -1.41
N ASN A 15 11.77 -24.93 -1.98
CA ASN A 15 12.63 -24.32 -2.98
C ASN A 15 11.89 -24.29 -4.33
N TRP A 16 10.80 -23.53 -4.38
CA TRP A 16 10.27 -23.03 -5.63
C TRP A 16 11.08 -21.79 -5.95
N GLN A 17 12.17 -21.97 -6.71
CA GLN A 17 12.46 -20.94 -7.71
C GLN A 17 11.17 -20.79 -8.52
N LEU A 18 10.33 -19.82 -8.13
CA LEU A 18 9.25 -19.28 -8.94
C LEU A 18 9.92 -18.99 -10.28
N ALA A 19 9.70 -19.81 -11.30
CA ALA A 19 10.73 -20.19 -12.28
C ALA A 19 11.41 -19.05 -13.08
N ASN A 20 11.04 -17.78 -12.89
CA ASN A 20 11.71 -16.59 -13.41
C ASN A 20 11.62 -15.37 -12.46
N TRP A 21 11.52 -15.50 -11.14
CA TRP A 21 11.43 -14.37 -10.20
C TRP A 21 12.60 -14.33 -9.22
N GLN A 22 13.23 -13.17 -9.08
CA GLN A 22 14.31 -12.92 -8.12
C GLN A 22 13.84 -11.93 -7.04
N LEU A 23 14.08 -12.25 -5.78
CA LEU A 23 13.83 -11.32 -4.66
C LEU A 23 14.83 -10.17 -4.76
N VAL A 24 14.34 -8.95 -4.98
CA VAL A 24 15.17 -7.75 -5.16
C VAL A 24 15.13 -6.82 -3.95
N TRP A 25 14.10 -6.92 -3.13
CA TRP A 25 13.96 -6.15 -1.90
C TRP A 25 13.04 -6.87 -0.92
N ALA A 26 13.33 -6.80 0.37
CA ALA A 26 12.48 -7.34 1.41
C ALA A 26 12.66 -6.59 2.72
N ASP A 27 11.60 -6.48 3.50
CA ASP A 27 11.62 -6.12 4.91
C ASP A 27 10.81 -7.15 5.71
N GLU A 28 11.51 -7.91 6.54
CA GLU A 28 10.96 -8.95 7.42
C GLU A 28 10.75 -8.42 8.85
N PHE A 29 11.06 -7.14 9.10
CA PHE A 29 10.89 -6.47 10.40
C PHE A 29 11.54 -7.20 11.60
N ASP A 30 12.60 -7.98 11.36
CA ASP A 30 13.38 -8.68 12.40
C ASP A 30 14.23 -7.75 13.29
N GLY A 31 14.31 -6.46 12.93
CA GLY A 31 15.07 -5.46 13.68
C GLY A 31 14.36 -5.03 14.98
N ALA A 32 15.10 -4.35 15.86
CA ALA A 32 14.53 -3.82 17.10
C ALA A 32 13.68 -2.53 16.91
N ALA A 33 13.71 -1.94 15.71
CA ALA A 33 13.00 -0.71 15.37
C ALA A 33 12.82 -0.60 13.85
N LEU A 34 11.96 0.34 13.42
CA LEU A 34 11.77 0.64 12.00
C LEU A 34 13.07 1.10 11.34
N ASP A 35 13.50 0.41 10.27
CA ASP A 35 14.67 0.84 9.50
C ASP A 35 14.38 2.12 8.71
N ARG A 36 14.82 3.26 9.26
CA ARG A 36 14.67 4.58 8.63
C ARG A 36 15.52 4.76 7.37
N LYS A 37 16.40 3.81 7.02
CA LYS A 37 17.03 3.78 5.69
C LYS A 37 16.06 3.29 4.62
N ARG A 38 15.08 2.45 5.00
CA ARG A 38 14.04 1.87 4.13
C ARG A 38 12.73 2.66 4.12
N TRP A 39 12.39 3.32 5.23
CA TRP A 39 11.10 3.97 5.39
C TRP A 39 11.18 5.46 5.74
N VAL A 40 10.35 6.25 5.08
CA VAL A 40 10.00 7.63 5.43
C VAL A 40 8.65 7.61 6.16
N LEU A 41 8.54 8.36 7.25
CA LEU A 41 7.27 8.57 7.96
C LEU A 41 6.67 9.92 7.56
N ALA A 42 5.36 9.93 7.33
CA ALA A 42 4.61 11.16 7.12
C ALA A 42 4.36 11.90 8.45
N GLU A 43 4.31 13.22 8.38
CA GLU A 43 3.98 14.10 9.51
C GLU A 43 3.06 15.23 9.03
N ASP A 44 1.75 14.98 9.07
CA ASP A 44 0.72 15.93 8.66
C ASP A 44 -0.69 15.52 9.15
N CYS A 45 -1.62 16.46 9.02
CA CYS A 45 -3.03 16.39 9.34
C CYS A 45 -3.85 16.82 8.11
N TRP A 46 -3.32 16.56 6.91
CA TRP A 46 -3.86 17.09 5.66
C TRP A 46 -5.21 16.48 5.30
N GLY A 47 -5.40 15.20 5.62
CA GLY A 47 -6.62 14.44 5.35
C GLY A 47 -6.61 13.69 4.03
N GLY A 48 -5.43 13.50 3.41
CA GLY A 48 -5.23 12.64 2.25
C GLY A 48 -5.91 13.05 0.95
N GLY A 49 -6.61 14.19 0.92
CA GLY A 49 -7.56 14.52 -0.15
C GLY A 49 -8.91 13.81 -0.03
N ASN A 50 -9.09 13.02 1.05
CA ASN A 50 -10.25 12.15 1.29
C ASN A 50 -11.02 12.52 2.57
N GLU A 51 -10.74 13.69 3.16
CA GLU A 51 -11.31 14.16 4.43
C GLU A 51 -11.01 13.24 5.64
N GLU A 52 -9.87 12.54 5.62
CA GLU A 52 -9.45 11.64 6.69
C GLU A 52 -9.32 12.38 8.05
N ARG A 53 -9.59 11.67 9.15
CA ARG A 53 -9.74 12.23 10.52
C ARG A 53 -8.49 12.10 11.39
N GLN A 54 -7.40 11.52 10.91
CA GLN A 54 -6.14 11.41 11.65
C GLN A 54 -5.12 12.48 11.28
N CYS A 55 -4.19 12.74 12.20
CA CYS A 55 -2.85 13.19 11.85
C CYS A 55 -1.92 11.98 11.72
N TYR A 56 -1.16 11.87 10.64
CA TYR A 56 -0.01 10.98 10.57
C TYR A 56 1.14 11.59 11.39
N THR A 57 1.80 10.78 12.21
CA THR A 57 2.95 11.23 13.01
C THR A 57 4.09 10.23 12.96
N ALA A 58 5.31 10.70 13.20
CA ALA A 58 6.52 9.86 13.30
C ALA A 58 6.77 9.34 14.72
N ARG A 59 5.79 9.41 15.63
CA ARG A 59 5.96 8.98 17.04
C ARG A 59 5.87 7.47 17.17
N ASP A 60 6.65 6.89 18.08
CA ASP A 60 6.60 5.46 18.42
C ASP A 60 5.21 5.01 18.92
N ALA A 61 4.40 5.95 19.42
CA ALA A 61 3.01 5.69 19.77
C ALA A 61 2.13 5.28 18.57
N ASN A 62 2.55 5.60 17.34
CA ASN A 62 1.82 5.32 16.10
C ASN A 62 2.50 4.27 15.20
N HIS A 63 3.72 3.85 15.53
CA HIS A 63 4.40 2.78 14.81
C HIS A 63 5.42 2.06 15.71
N GLU A 64 5.50 0.74 15.62
CA GLU A 64 6.42 -0.07 16.41
C GLU A 64 6.83 -1.31 15.61
N VAL A 65 8.10 -1.71 15.69
CA VAL A 65 8.52 -3.04 15.25
C VAL A 65 8.70 -3.90 16.48
N LYS A 66 7.99 -5.02 16.54
CA LYS A 66 8.01 -5.92 17.69
C LYS A 66 7.78 -7.36 17.24
N ASP A 67 8.59 -8.27 17.76
CA ASP A 67 8.46 -9.73 17.53
C ASP A 67 8.39 -10.10 16.02
N GLY A 68 9.18 -9.41 15.18
CA GLY A 68 9.20 -9.62 13.72
C GLY A 68 8.04 -8.98 12.97
N VAL A 69 7.24 -8.11 13.61
CA VAL A 69 6.04 -7.50 13.02
C VAL A 69 6.10 -5.99 13.12
N LEU A 70 5.85 -5.29 12.02
CA LEU A 70 5.55 -3.86 12.02
C LEU A 70 4.09 -3.65 12.42
N HIS A 71 3.88 -2.86 13.46
CA HIS A 71 2.58 -2.35 13.88
C HIS A 71 2.42 -0.89 13.43
N ILE A 72 1.40 -0.61 12.61
CA ILE A 72 0.89 0.75 12.36
C ILE A 72 -0.31 0.96 13.28
N ILE A 73 -0.22 1.95 14.16
CA ILE A 73 -1.12 2.10 15.31
C ILE A 73 -1.90 3.41 15.22
N ALA A 74 -3.22 3.30 15.06
CA ALA A 74 -4.13 4.43 15.15
C ALA A 74 -4.64 4.59 16.59
N ARG A 75 -4.67 5.83 17.09
CA ARG A 75 -5.09 6.20 18.44
C ARG A 75 -6.16 7.28 18.39
N MET A 76 -7.13 7.20 19.30
CA MET A 76 -8.08 8.28 19.54
C MET A 76 -7.47 9.28 20.52
N GLU A 77 -6.97 10.39 19.99
CA GLU A 77 -6.37 11.48 20.76
C GLU A 77 -6.36 12.76 19.92
N ASN A 78 -6.65 13.89 20.55
CA ASN A 78 -6.51 15.18 19.88
C ASN A 78 -5.04 15.49 19.63
N HIS A 79 -4.70 15.76 18.38
CA HIS A 79 -3.34 16.12 17.99
C HIS A 79 -3.34 17.29 17.01
N THR A 80 -2.41 18.22 17.21
CA THR A 80 -2.21 19.37 16.32
C THR A 80 -0.89 19.22 15.58
N GLY A 81 -0.94 19.11 14.26
CA GLY A 81 0.24 18.89 13.42
C GLY A 81 0.16 19.65 12.08
N PRO A 82 1.16 19.50 11.19
CA PRO A 82 1.22 20.06 9.82
C PRO A 82 -0.11 20.01 9.09
N ALA A 83 -0.70 21.15 8.69
CA ALA A 83 -1.98 21.12 7.97
C ALA A 83 -1.83 20.54 6.54
N PHE A 84 -0.61 20.52 6.02
CA PHE A 84 -0.26 20.05 4.68
C PHE A 84 0.91 19.08 4.75
N THR A 85 0.99 18.18 3.77
CA THR A 85 2.13 17.28 3.56
C THR A 85 3.41 18.09 3.28
N LEU A 86 4.58 17.46 3.40
CA LEU A 86 5.85 18.17 3.21
C LEU A 86 5.97 18.80 1.81
N ASP A 87 5.55 18.10 0.76
CA ASP A 87 5.59 18.55 -0.63
C ASP A 87 4.58 19.68 -0.94
N GLN A 88 3.56 19.84 -0.10
CA GLN A 88 2.55 20.88 -0.26
C GLN A 88 2.90 22.18 0.48
N ARG A 89 3.94 22.19 1.32
CA ARG A 89 4.40 23.37 2.07
C ARG A 89 5.26 24.29 1.19
N ASP A 90 4.70 24.71 0.05
CA ASP A 90 5.34 25.55 -0.97
C ASP A 90 5.35 27.06 -0.64
N SER A 91 4.80 27.45 0.51
CA SER A 91 4.80 28.84 1.00
C SER A 91 5.02 28.89 2.51
N ALA A 92 5.43 30.06 3.01
CA ALA A 92 5.56 30.29 4.46
C ALA A 92 4.22 30.08 5.19
N GLU A 93 3.12 30.49 4.57
CA GLU A 93 1.76 30.30 5.11
C GLU A 93 1.44 28.81 5.26
N LYS A 94 1.60 28.01 4.19
CA LYS A 94 1.33 26.56 4.27
C LYS A 94 2.29 25.83 5.19
N SER A 95 3.54 26.27 5.27
CA SER A 95 4.53 25.74 6.21
C SER A 95 4.13 25.96 7.67
N ALA A 96 3.56 27.13 7.98
CA ALA A 96 3.11 27.49 9.32
C ALA A 96 1.70 26.96 9.66
N ALA A 97 0.86 26.67 8.66
CA ALA A 97 -0.52 26.26 8.84
C ALA A 97 -0.63 24.97 9.68
N ARG A 98 -1.43 25.00 10.74
CA ARG A 98 -1.71 23.88 11.66
C ARG A 98 -3.17 23.46 11.66
N ARG A 99 -3.40 22.18 11.92
CA ARG A 99 -4.73 21.59 12.03
C ARG A 99 -4.76 20.61 13.19
N THR A 100 -5.87 20.62 13.93
CA THR A 100 -6.15 19.63 14.98
C THR A 100 -7.06 18.55 14.43
N LYS A 101 -6.74 17.29 14.74
CA LYS A 101 -7.54 16.12 14.37
C LYS A 101 -7.76 15.23 15.60
N PRO A 102 -8.89 14.49 15.67
CA PRO A 102 -9.24 13.66 16.84
C PRO A 102 -8.54 12.29 16.89
N PHE A 103 -7.76 11.95 15.87
CA PHE A 103 -7.00 10.70 15.82
C PHE A 103 -5.55 10.96 15.42
N THR A 104 -4.68 10.02 15.77
CA THR A 104 -3.32 9.92 15.25
C THR A 104 -3.09 8.54 14.66
N SER A 105 -2.22 8.44 13.65
CA SER A 105 -1.82 7.18 13.03
C SER A 105 -0.43 7.30 12.40
N ALA A 106 0.02 6.30 11.64
CA ALA A 106 1.23 6.38 10.84
C ALA A 106 0.97 6.06 9.36
N ARG A 107 1.77 6.70 8.51
CA ARG A 107 1.91 6.45 7.08
C ARG A 107 3.39 6.36 6.77
N LEU A 108 3.79 5.22 6.19
CA LEU A 108 5.16 4.91 5.82
C LEU A 108 5.25 4.85 4.30
N SER A 109 6.39 5.28 3.76
CA SER A 109 6.66 5.17 2.32
C SER A 109 8.12 4.82 2.05
N THR A 110 8.38 4.12 0.94
CA THR A 110 9.72 3.89 0.40
C THR A 110 10.18 4.99 -0.56
N ALA A 111 9.45 6.09 -0.70
CA ALA A 111 9.79 7.22 -1.57
C ALA A 111 11.22 7.74 -1.30
N GLY A 112 11.99 7.96 -2.37
CA GLY A 112 13.39 8.38 -2.31
C GLY A 112 14.35 7.32 -1.78
N LYS A 113 13.89 6.09 -1.55
CA LYS A 113 14.67 4.98 -0.96
C LYS A 113 14.63 3.72 -1.80
N ALA A 114 13.44 3.33 -2.23
CA ALA A 114 13.22 2.20 -3.13
C ALA A 114 11.93 2.39 -3.92
N ALA A 115 12.02 2.17 -5.23
CA ALA A 115 10.90 2.15 -6.14
C ALA A 115 11.17 1.12 -7.24
N TRP A 116 10.11 0.54 -7.79
CA TRP A 116 10.21 -0.54 -8.76
C TRP A 116 9.35 -0.24 -9.99
N LEU A 117 9.94 -0.41 -11.17
CA LEU A 117 9.17 -0.54 -12.40
C LEU A 117 8.95 -2.02 -12.64
N TYR A 118 7.68 -2.42 -12.65
CA TYR A 118 7.26 -3.81 -12.74
C TYR A 118 7.77 -4.67 -11.58
N GLY A 119 7.10 -5.78 -11.38
CA GLY A 119 7.46 -6.70 -10.32
C GLY A 119 6.26 -7.43 -9.75
N LYS A 120 6.54 -8.18 -8.71
CA LYS A 120 5.56 -8.72 -7.79
C LYS A 120 5.83 -8.13 -6.44
N VAL A 121 4.83 -7.50 -5.82
CA VAL A 121 4.92 -6.96 -4.47
C VAL A 121 3.97 -7.78 -3.61
N GLN A 122 4.50 -8.50 -2.61
CA GLN A 122 3.70 -9.20 -1.60
C GLN A 122 3.88 -8.50 -0.26
N VAL A 123 2.75 -8.32 0.43
CA VAL A 123 2.71 -7.82 1.79
C VAL A 123 1.84 -8.76 2.61
N ARG A 124 2.43 -9.38 3.64
CA ARG A 124 1.68 -10.22 4.58
C ARG A 124 1.23 -9.37 5.75
N ALA A 125 -0.07 -9.12 5.85
CA ALA A 125 -0.62 -8.22 6.85
C ALA A 125 -1.91 -8.75 7.47
N LYS A 126 -2.18 -8.34 8.70
CA LYS A 126 -3.45 -8.46 9.41
C LYS A 126 -4.05 -7.07 9.57
N LEU A 127 -5.31 -6.93 9.21
CA LEU A 127 -5.99 -5.64 9.13
C LEU A 127 -6.80 -5.34 10.41
N PRO A 128 -6.93 -4.06 10.80
CA PRO A 128 -7.80 -3.70 11.91
C PRO A 128 -9.27 -3.86 11.53
N GLN A 129 -10.08 -4.18 12.54
CA GLN A 129 -11.53 -4.16 12.44
C GLN A 129 -12.14 -2.92 13.07
N GLY A 130 -13.33 -2.55 12.62
CA GLY A 130 -14.17 -1.53 13.24
C GLY A 130 -14.54 -0.38 12.30
N GLN A 131 -15.73 0.18 12.53
CA GLN A 131 -16.27 1.29 11.77
C GLN A 131 -15.33 2.50 11.75
N GLY A 132 -15.03 2.97 10.54
CA GLY A 132 -14.14 4.10 10.27
C GLY A 132 -12.67 3.73 10.10
N THR A 133 -12.28 2.46 10.21
CA THR A 133 -10.90 2.05 9.87
C THR A 133 -10.72 1.98 8.35
N TRP A 134 -9.56 2.43 7.85
CA TRP A 134 -9.19 2.36 6.44
C TRP A 134 -7.68 2.04 6.30
N PRO A 135 -7.27 0.76 6.49
CA PRO A 135 -5.93 0.31 6.15
C PRO A 135 -5.70 0.29 4.63
N ALA A 136 -4.49 0.66 4.21
CA ALA A 136 -4.09 0.63 2.80
C ALA A 136 -2.64 0.16 2.61
N ILE A 137 -2.44 -0.63 1.56
CA ILE A 137 -1.16 -1.03 0.97
C ILE A 137 -1.23 -0.63 -0.50
N TRP A 138 -0.44 0.35 -0.89
CA TRP A 138 -0.62 1.01 -2.17
C TRP A 138 0.69 1.63 -2.65
N MET A 139 0.71 2.11 -3.87
CA MET A 139 1.90 2.59 -4.52
C MET A 139 1.62 3.88 -5.27
N LEU A 140 2.55 4.82 -5.18
CA LEU A 140 2.58 6.03 -5.99
C LEU A 140 3.83 6.06 -6.87
N PRO A 141 3.80 6.77 -8.01
CA PRO A 141 4.95 6.92 -8.86
C PRO A 141 6.09 7.60 -8.10
N GLU A 142 7.31 7.11 -8.28
CA GLU A 142 8.50 7.74 -7.70
C GLU A 142 8.72 9.12 -8.30
N ASP A 143 8.53 9.23 -9.61
CA ASP A 143 8.57 10.47 -10.36
C ASP A 143 7.20 10.77 -10.97
N TRP A 144 6.72 12.01 -10.82
CA TRP A 144 5.51 12.52 -11.46
C TRP A 144 5.70 12.78 -12.97
N SER A 145 6.21 11.78 -13.70
CA SER A 145 6.65 11.86 -15.10
C SER A 145 5.56 12.34 -16.08
N TYR A 146 4.29 12.06 -15.76
CA TYR A 146 3.14 12.47 -16.56
C TYR A 146 2.39 13.66 -15.94
N GLY A 147 2.93 14.23 -14.87
CA GLY A 147 2.30 15.27 -14.06
C GLY A 147 1.73 14.73 -12.74
N LYS A 148 1.28 15.65 -11.88
CA LYS A 148 0.68 15.30 -10.58
C LYS A 148 -0.54 14.38 -10.73
N TRP A 149 -0.89 13.71 -9.64
CA TRP A 149 -2.03 12.82 -9.53
C TRP A 149 -3.31 13.34 -10.25
N ALA A 150 -4.08 12.50 -10.96
CA ALA A 150 -3.88 11.06 -11.20
C ALA A 150 -3.07 10.76 -12.48
N LEU A 151 -2.48 11.77 -13.13
CA LEU A 151 -1.83 11.62 -14.44
C LEU A 151 -0.69 10.60 -14.44
N SER A 152 0.06 10.49 -13.34
CA SER A 152 1.18 9.55 -13.20
C SER A 152 0.81 8.23 -12.51
N GLY A 153 -0.48 8.00 -12.26
CA GLY A 153 -0.97 6.72 -11.74
C GLY A 153 -0.96 6.59 -10.21
N GLU A 154 -1.70 5.58 -9.75
CA GLU A 154 -1.73 5.03 -8.39
C GLU A 154 -2.11 3.55 -8.49
N ILE A 155 -1.48 2.68 -7.71
CA ILE A 155 -1.78 1.25 -7.65
C ILE A 155 -2.11 0.87 -6.21
N ASP A 156 -3.35 0.56 -5.94
CA ASP A 156 -3.81 0.08 -4.64
C ASP A 156 -3.78 -1.44 -4.64
N ILE A 157 -2.81 -2.01 -3.92
CA ILE A 157 -2.64 -3.46 -3.78
C ILE A 157 -3.75 -4.02 -2.90
N MET A 158 -4.08 -3.27 -1.84
CA MET A 158 -5.11 -3.60 -0.88
C MET A 158 -5.61 -2.32 -0.22
N GLU A 159 -6.90 -2.06 -0.34
CA GLU A 159 -7.64 -1.24 0.60
C GLU A 159 -8.75 -2.07 1.24
N ALA A 160 -9.11 -1.72 2.47
CA ALA A 160 -10.32 -2.20 3.10
C ALA A 160 -10.89 -1.10 3.97
N VAL A 161 -12.20 -1.15 4.23
CA VAL A 161 -12.83 -0.24 5.20
C VAL A 161 -13.80 -0.99 6.09
N ASN A 162 -13.90 -0.58 7.35
CA ASN A 162 -14.91 -1.05 8.29
C ASN A 162 -14.93 -2.58 8.49
N LEU A 163 -13.79 -3.27 8.29
CA LEU A 163 -13.75 -4.73 8.37
C LEU A 163 -14.35 -5.22 9.69
N GLY A 164 -15.13 -6.29 9.60
CA GLY A 164 -15.85 -6.85 10.72
C GLY A 164 -17.12 -6.10 11.11
N GLU A 165 -17.47 -4.94 10.55
CA GLU A 165 -18.78 -4.32 10.84
C GLU A 165 -19.93 -5.11 10.22
N PRO A 166 -21.17 -5.01 10.74
CA PRO A 166 -22.33 -5.58 10.06
C PRO A 166 -22.43 -5.13 8.60
N CYS A 167 -22.69 -6.09 7.71
CA CYS A 167 -22.76 -5.85 6.27
C CYS A 167 -23.83 -6.72 5.64
N ASP A 168 -25.02 -6.14 5.43
CA ASP A 168 -26.15 -6.80 4.77
C ASP A 168 -25.81 -7.35 3.36
N PRO A 169 -25.04 -6.64 2.50
CA PRO A 169 -24.69 -7.19 1.19
C PRO A 169 -23.55 -8.22 1.22
N CYS A 170 -22.86 -8.42 2.35
CA CYS A 170 -21.75 -9.35 2.46
C CYS A 170 -22.26 -10.75 2.84
N ALA A 171 -21.76 -11.78 2.16
CA ALA A 171 -22.22 -13.16 2.37
C ALA A 171 -21.98 -13.69 3.79
N SER A 172 -20.93 -13.20 4.47
CA SER A 172 -20.62 -13.55 5.86
C SER A 172 -21.50 -12.80 6.88
N GLY A 173 -22.31 -11.82 6.44
CA GLY A 173 -23.03 -10.88 7.29
C GLY A 173 -22.14 -9.81 7.94
N ARG A 174 -20.83 -9.84 7.67
CA ARG A 174 -19.84 -8.87 8.16
C ARG A 174 -19.04 -8.32 6.99
N GLU A 175 -18.54 -7.10 7.13
CA GLU A 175 -17.68 -6.49 6.11
C GLU A 175 -16.37 -7.25 6.05
N ASP A 176 -16.14 -7.90 4.92
CA ASP A 176 -14.98 -8.73 4.65
C ASP A 176 -14.34 -8.38 3.31
N ARG A 177 -14.79 -7.29 2.65
CA ARG A 177 -14.31 -6.94 1.32
C ARG A 177 -12.98 -6.20 1.36
N VAL A 178 -12.14 -6.58 0.42
CA VAL A 178 -10.88 -5.94 0.07
C VAL A 178 -10.98 -5.44 -1.37
N LEU A 179 -10.36 -4.29 -1.61
CA LEU A 179 -10.35 -3.59 -2.88
C LEU A 179 -8.93 -3.61 -3.46
N GLY A 180 -8.85 -3.86 -4.77
CA GLY A 180 -7.67 -3.60 -5.58
C GLY A 180 -8.05 -2.58 -6.66
N THR A 181 -7.32 -1.47 -6.70
CA THR A 181 -7.68 -0.32 -7.53
C THR A 181 -6.48 0.21 -8.29
N ILE A 182 -6.73 0.77 -9.48
CA ILE A 182 -5.80 1.65 -10.17
C ILE A 182 -6.45 3.00 -10.42
N HIS A 183 -5.73 4.10 -10.15
CA HIS A 183 -6.15 5.45 -10.53
C HIS A 183 -5.28 5.97 -11.68
N PHE A 184 -5.92 6.58 -12.68
CA PHE A 184 -5.24 7.05 -13.90
C PHE A 184 -6.05 8.16 -14.60
N GLY A 185 -5.75 8.45 -15.86
CA GLY A 185 -6.50 9.38 -16.69
C GLY A 185 -5.95 10.81 -16.57
N GLY A 186 -6.79 11.76 -16.15
CA GLY A 186 -6.41 13.17 -16.00
C GLY A 186 -6.24 13.63 -14.56
N LYS A 187 -5.94 14.93 -14.39
CA LYS A 187 -6.13 15.62 -13.10
C LYS A 187 -7.62 15.67 -12.75
N PRO A 188 -8.01 15.73 -11.47
CA PRO A 188 -9.39 15.96 -11.07
C PRO A 188 -10.04 17.15 -11.81
N PRO A 189 -11.31 17.02 -12.26
CA PRO A 189 -12.22 15.87 -12.11
C PRO A 189 -12.12 14.83 -13.24
N ARG A 190 -11.08 14.89 -14.09
CA ARG A 190 -10.89 14.00 -15.24
C ARG A 190 -10.09 12.72 -14.90
N ASN A 191 -9.76 12.50 -13.63
CA ASN A 191 -9.22 11.24 -13.18
C ASN A 191 -10.24 10.10 -13.41
N ARG A 192 -9.73 8.90 -13.55
CA ARG A 192 -10.48 7.65 -13.68
C ARG A 192 -9.90 6.64 -12.70
N TYR A 193 -10.68 5.61 -12.42
CA TYR A 193 -10.22 4.48 -11.64
C TYR A 193 -10.92 3.21 -12.12
N ILE A 194 -10.26 2.08 -11.89
CA ILE A 194 -10.88 0.76 -12.03
C ILE A 194 -10.63 0.00 -10.74
N THR A 195 -11.70 -0.42 -10.10
CA THR A 195 -11.68 -1.18 -8.85
C THR A 195 -12.18 -2.59 -9.08
N ALA A 196 -11.59 -3.56 -8.38
CA ALA A 196 -12.16 -4.87 -8.15
C ALA A 196 -12.31 -5.10 -6.64
N GLU A 197 -13.39 -5.73 -6.22
CA GLU A 197 -13.61 -6.11 -4.82
C GLU A 197 -13.66 -7.64 -4.69
N THR A 198 -13.15 -8.17 -3.59
CA THR A 198 -13.29 -9.58 -3.23
C THR A 198 -13.43 -9.73 -1.71
N SER A 199 -14.10 -10.78 -1.24
CA SER A 199 -14.16 -11.09 0.18
C SER A 199 -12.89 -11.80 0.64
N LEU A 200 -12.42 -11.49 1.85
CA LEU A 200 -11.34 -12.23 2.48
C LEU A 200 -11.71 -13.73 2.60
N PRO A 201 -10.79 -14.64 2.24
CA PRO A 201 -11.10 -16.07 2.22
C PRO A 201 -11.30 -16.67 3.63
N ASN A 202 -10.77 -16.02 4.66
CA ASN A 202 -10.91 -16.40 6.07
C ASN A 202 -11.31 -15.15 6.90
N ALA A 203 -11.24 -15.25 8.23
CA ALA A 203 -11.62 -14.17 9.13
C ALA A 203 -10.70 -12.93 8.98
N ALA A 204 -11.30 -11.74 9.06
CA ALA A 204 -10.60 -10.46 8.92
C ALA A 204 -9.52 -10.19 9.99
N ASP A 205 -9.47 -10.98 11.07
CA ASP A 205 -8.45 -10.93 12.13
C ASP A 205 -7.25 -11.86 11.88
N GLN A 206 -7.09 -12.41 10.68
CA GLN A 206 -5.94 -13.24 10.31
C GLN A 206 -4.96 -12.50 9.41
N PHE A 207 -3.72 -12.97 9.39
CA PHE A 207 -2.74 -12.53 8.42
C PHE A 207 -3.05 -13.12 7.04
N HIS A 208 -3.14 -12.26 6.05
CA HIS A 208 -3.27 -12.60 4.64
C HIS A 208 -2.10 -12.04 3.85
N THR A 209 -1.76 -12.68 2.73
CA THR A 209 -0.76 -12.16 1.78
C THR A 209 -1.47 -11.43 0.66
N TYR A 210 -1.35 -10.10 0.64
CA TYR A 210 -1.84 -9.24 -0.43
C TYR A 210 -0.77 -9.05 -1.48
N GLU A 211 -1.13 -9.16 -2.74
CA GLU A 211 -0.18 -9.11 -3.85
C GLU A 211 -0.69 -8.32 -5.04
N VAL A 212 0.20 -7.55 -5.64
CA VAL A 212 0.10 -7.17 -7.05
C VAL A 212 1.29 -7.72 -7.82
N GLU A 213 1.01 -8.37 -8.95
CA GLU A 213 1.98 -8.65 -10.00
C GLU A 213 1.68 -7.70 -11.16
N TRP A 214 2.68 -6.96 -11.61
CA TRP A 214 2.52 -5.99 -12.67
C TRP A 214 3.73 -6.03 -13.61
N ASP A 215 3.46 -6.13 -14.91
CA ASP A 215 4.44 -5.96 -15.97
C ASP A 215 3.83 -5.19 -17.16
N ALA A 216 4.58 -5.09 -18.27
CA ALA A 216 4.10 -4.41 -19.47
C ALA A 216 2.85 -5.08 -20.09
N GLY A 217 2.56 -6.33 -19.75
CA GLY A 217 1.44 -7.11 -20.26
C GLY A 217 0.16 -6.99 -19.42
N GLY A 218 0.23 -6.45 -18.20
CA GLY A 218 -0.96 -6.33 -17.35
C GLY A 218 -0.65 -6.22 -15.87
N MET A 219 -1.72 -6.23 -15.07
CA MET A 219 -1.68 -6.32 -13.62
C MET A 219 -2.59 -7.44 -13.12
N ILE A 220 -2.17 -8.11 -12.05
CA ILE A 220 -2.91 -9.18 -11.40
C ILE A 220 -2.89 -8.92 -9.89
N TRP A 221 -4.06 -8.93 -9.27
CA TRP A 221 -4.18 -8.86 -7.82
C TRP A 221 -4.50 -10.22 -7.25
N ARG A 222 -3.86 -10.55 -6.13
CA ARG A 222 -4.06 -11.82 -5.41
C ARG A 222 -4.21 -11.60 -3.92
N ILE A 223 -4.96 -12.50 -3.29
CA ILE A 223 -4.98 -12.70 -1.85
C ILE A 223 -4.65 -14.17 -1.59
N ASP A 224 -3.65 -14.42 -0.77
CA ASP A 224 -3.15 -15.77 -0.44
C ASP A 224 -2.85 -16.62 -1.69
N GLY A 225 -2.27 -15.99 -2.70
CA GLY A 225 -1.91 -16.62 -3.97
C GLY A 225 -3.07 -16.90 -4.92
N LYS A 226 -4.31 -16.49 -4.58
CA LYS A 226 -5.49 -16.63 -5.45
C LYS A 226 -5.78 -15.32 -6.17
N ASP A 227 -5.78 -15.35 -7.50
CA ASP A 227 -6.21 -14.24 -8.35
C ASP A 227 -7.66 -13.87 -8.04
N TYR A 228 -7.92 -12.57 -7.87
CA TYR A 228 -9.30 -12.05 -7.84
C TYR A 228 -9.53 -10.92 -8.85
N ALA A 229 -8.47 -10.31 -9.38
CA ALA A 229 -8.56 -9.30 -10.42
C ALA A 229 -7.40 -9.39 -11.41
N ARG A 230 -7.70 -9.10 -12.67
CA ARG A 230 -6.72 -8.92 -13.74
C ARG A 230 -7.07 -7.67 -14.54
N ARG A 231 -6.05 -6.93 -14.96
CA ARG A 231 -6.18 -5.76 -15.83
C ARG A 231 -5.21 -5.85 -16.99
N ALA A 232 -5.69 -5.57 -18.19
CA ALA A 232 -4.92 -5.52 -19.41
C ALA A 232 -4.56 -4.07 -19.77
N PRO A 233 -3.41 -3.80 -20.42
CA PRO A 233 -2.90 -2.45 -20.65
C PRO A 233 -3.84 -1.48 -21.39
N HIS A 234 -4.77 -1.99 -22.18
CA HIS A 234 -5.75 -1.17 -22.91
C HIS A 234 -6.88 -0.64 -22.02
N GLU A 235 -7.02 -1.13 -20.78
CA GLU A 235 -8.05 -0.67 -19.84
C GLU A 235 -7.68 0.66 -19.16
N TRP A 236 -6.42 1.11 -19.26
CA TRP A 236 -5.97 2.36 -18.66
C TRP A 236 -5.24 3.26 -19.67
N HIS A 237 -5.13 4.54 -19.32
CA HIS A 237 -4.40 5.54 -20.08
C HIS A 237 -4.03 6.73 -19.20
N THR A 238 -3.19 7.63 -19.70
CA THR A 238 -3.00 8.97 -19.13
C THR A 238 -3.35 10.03 -20.16
N LEU A 239 -3.89 11.17 -19.74
CA LEU A 239 -4.18 12.30 -20.64
C LEU A 239 -2.94 13.14 -20.98
N ALA A 240 -1.76 12.75 -20.49
CA ALA A 240 -0.49 13.43 -20.76
C ALA A 240 0.38 12.71 -21.81
N SER A 241 0.00 11.51 -22.28
CA SER A 241 0.80 10.74 -23.23
C SER A 241 -0.04 9.66 -23.92
N ASP A 242 0.26 9.40 -25.19
CA ASP A 242 -0.29 8.28 -25.95
C ASP A 242 0.59 7.01 -25.86
N LYS A 243 1.62 7.01 -25.02
CA LYS A 243 2.53 5.86 -24.86
C LYS A 243 1.76 4.66 -24.29
N PRO A 244 1.83 3.48 -24.93
CA PRO A 244 1.21 2.27 -24.40
C PRO A 244 1.70 1.92 -22.99
N GLY A 245 0.78 1.51 -22.12
CA GLY A 245 1.06 1.15 -20.73
C GLY A 245 1.15 2.34 -19.76
N ALA A 246 1.26 3.58 -20.24
CA ALA A 246 1.25 4.75 -19.37
C ALA A 246 -0.12 4.91 -18.65
N PRO A 247 -0.14 5.30 -17.36
CA PRO A 247 1.02 5.79 -16.60
C PRO A 247 1.77 4.71 -15.81
N PHE A 248 1.32 3.47 -15.86
CA PHE A 248 1.95 2.33 -15.19
C PHE A 248 3.07 1.75 -16.07
N ASP A 249 4.03 2.60 -16.39
CA ASP A 249 5.26 2.27 -17.11
C ASP A 249 6.48 3.02 -16.54
N LYS A 250 6.35 3.48 -15.28
CA LYS A 250 7.36 4.21 -14.51
C LYS A 250 7.60 3.54 -13.16
N PRO A 251 8.72 3.79 -12.45
CA PRO A 251 8.91 3.23 -11.12
C PRO A 251 7.88 3.75 -10.10
N PHE A 252 7.40 2.88 -9.22
CA PHE A 252 6.49 3.21 -8.12
C PHE A 252 7.12 2.83 -6.76
N HIS A 253 6.97 3.70 -5.76
CA HIS A 253 7.32 3.39 -4.37
C HIS A 253 6.11 2.88 -3.60
N LEU A 254 6.37 2.09 -2.55
CA LEU A 254 5.34 1.49 -1.71
C LEU A 254 4.94 2.43 -0.58
N ILE A 255 3.66 2.39 -0.21
CA ILE A 255 3.05 3.14 0.88
C ILE A 255 2.21 2.19 1.74
N LEU A 256 2.35 2.32 3.06
CA LEU A 256 1.55 1.64 4.06
C LEU A 256 0.92 2.67 4.98
N ASN A 257 -0.38 2.59 5.24
CA ASN A 257 -1.00 3.43 6.26
C ASN A 257 -2.25 2.80 6.86
N LEU A 258 -2.64 3.36 8.00
CA LEU A 258 -3.96 3.17 8.59
C LEU A 258 -4.64 4.53 8.71
N ALA A 259 -5.51 4.85 7.76
CA ALA A 259 -6.38 6.02 7.85
C ALA A 259 -7.58 5.74 8.77
N ILE A 260 -8.14 6.81 9.33
CA ILE A 260 -9.37 6.79 10.14
C ILE A 260 -10.37 7.77 9.53
N GLY A 261 -11.57 7.31 9.21
CA GLY A 261 -12.60 8.10 8.56
C GLY A 261 -12.25 8.46 7.12
N GLY A 262 -12.95 9.45 6.59
CA GLY A 262 -12.85 9.87 5.20
C GLY A 262 -13.95 9.30 4.31
N HIS A 263 -13.99 9.78 3.06
CA HIS A 263 -15.13 9.56 2.17
C HIS A 263 -15.49 8.08 1.95
N LEU A 264 -14.49 7.18 1.80
CA LEU A 264 -14.75 5.77 1.54
C LEU A 264 -15.32 5.05 2.78
N SER A 265 -14.67 5.18 3.94
CA SER A 265 -15.09 4.46 5.14
C SER A 265 -16.40 5.00 5.72
N GLU A 266 -16.61 6.33 5.69
CA GLU A 266 -17.77 6.97 6.32
C GLU A 266 -19.05 6.91 5.49
N THR A 267 -18.98 6.44 4.24
CA THR A 267 -20.15 6.22 3.37
C THR A 267 -20.61 4.77 3.32
N ARG A 268 -19.84 3.82 3.88
CA ARG A 268 -20.16 2.40 3.97
C ARG A 268 -20.59 1.99 5.39
N ASN A 269 -21.31 0.86 5.48
CA ASN A 269 -21.78 0.25 6.73
C ASN A 269 -22.58 1.23 7.61
N ALA A 270 -22.24 1.37 8.90
CA ALA A 270 -22.95 2.22 9.84
C ALA A 270 -22.72 3.73 9.62
N LYS A 271 -21.83 4.09 8.67
CA LYS A 271 -21.34 5.45 8.40
C LYS A 271 -20.55 6.04 9.58
N GLY A 272 -19.82 7.12 9.32
CA GLY A 272 -19.00 7.77 10.33
C GLY A 272 -17.88 6.88 10.89
N VAL A 273 -17.43 7.21 12.11
CA VAL A 273 -16.35 6.51 12.84
C VAL A 273 -16.85 6.13 14.22
N ASP A 274 -16.66 4.86 14.61
CA ASP A 274 -16.90 4.41 15.98
C ASP A 274 -15.68 4.77 16.86
N PRO A 275 -15.84 5.55 17.94
CA PRO A 275 -14.74 5.87 18.85
C PRO A 275 -14.28 4.70 19.74
N ALA A 276 -14.99 3.57 19.75
CA ALA A 276 -14.65 2.42 20.58
C ALA A 276 -13.50 1.56 20.01
N GLY A 277 -12.85 0.81 20.90
CA GLY A 277 -11.85 -0.21 20.52
C GLY A 277 -10.53 0.33 19.99
N TYR A 278 -10.17 1.58 20.28
CA TYR A 278 -8.82 2.11 20.07
C TYR A 278 -7.87 1.65 21.18
N PRO A 279 -6.57 1.45 20.90
CA PRO A 279 -5.92 1.67 19.61
C PRO A 279 -6.25 0.59 18.56
N LYS A 280 -6.35 0.99 17.29
CA LYS A 280 -6.50 0.08 16.14
C LYS A 280 -5.14 -0.19 15.53
N ARG A 281 -4.91 -1.41 15.03
CA ARG A 281 -3.60 -1.83 14.52
C ARG A 281 -3.71 -2.51 13.17
N MET A 282 -2.89 -2.06 12.23
CA MET A 282 -2.52 -2.83 11.06
C MET A 282 -1.15 -3.47 11.36
N GLU A 283 -1.05 -4.77 11.19
CA GLU A 283 0.13 -5.55 11.53
C GLU A 283 0.72 -6.14 10.25
N ILE A 284 2.02 -5.97 10.02
CA ILE A 284 2.70 -6.40 8.80
C ILE A 284 3.86 -7.31 9.22
N ASP A 285 3.80 -8.55 8.78
CA ASP A 285 4.79 -9.59 9.04
C ASP A 285 5.98 -9.47 8.08
N PHE A 286 5.70 -9.35 6.78
CA PHE A 286 6.77 -9.10 5.81
C PHE A 286 6.29 -8.30 4.61
N ILE A 287 7.26 -7.71 3.93
CA ILE A 287 7.12 -7.15 2.59
C ILE A 287 8.25 -7.71 1.74
N ARG A 288 7.90 -8.19 0.56
CA ARG A 288 8.86 -8.75 -0.37
C ARG A 288 8.52 -8.29 -1.78
N VAL A 289 9.55 -7.93 -2.53
CA VAL A 289 9.44 -7.48 -3.92
C VAL A 289 10.32 -8.36 -4.78
N TRP A 290 9.73 -8.93 -5.83
CA TRP A 290 10.42 -9.75 -6.81
C TRP A 290 10.36 -9.10 -8.18
N GLN A 291 11.40 -9.30 -8.99
CA GLN A 291 11.41 -8.92 -10.40
C GLN A 291 11.84 -10.11 -11.26
N LYS A 292 11.35 -10.15 -12.51
CA LYS A 292 11.87 -11.09 -13.50
C LYS A 292 13.27 -10.62 -13.94
N PRO A 293 14.25 -11.52 -14.16
CA PRO A 293 15.52 -11.14 -14.75
C PRO A 293 15.26 -10.36 -16.05
N VAL A 294 15.98 -9.26 -16.24
CA VAL A 294 15.97 -8.57 -17.54
C VAL A 294 16.68 -9.50 -18.52
N ASN A 295 15.95 -10.14 -19.43
CA ASN A 295 16.57 -10.92 -20.50
C ASN A 295 17.43 -9.98 -21.34
N ALA A 296 18.74 -10.23 -21.37
CA ALA A 296 19.73 -9.40 -22.07
C ALA A 296 19.51 -9.35 -23.61
N ASP A 297 18.63 -10.18 -24.16
CA ASP A 297 18.39 -10.29 -25.61
C ASP A 297 17.50 -9.19 -26.21
N THR A 298 16.91 -8.31 -25.40
CA THR A 298 16.19 -7.12 -25.93
C THR A 298 17.09 -5.88 -26.08
N ALA A 299 18.37 -5.98 -25.75
CA ALA A 299 19.34 -4.87 -25.89
C ALA A 299 20.08 -4.85 -27.26
N VAL A 300 19.90 -5.85 -28.11
CA VAL A 300 20.56 -5.91 -29.45
C VAL A 300 19.59 -5.46 -30.53
N GLY A 301 19.17 -4.20 -30.46
CA GLY A 301 18.40 -3.50 -31.51
C GLY A 301 19.05 -2.20 -31.99
N GLY A 302 20.28 -1.93 -31.56
CA GLY A 302 21.07 -0.78 -31.99
C GLY A 302 21.86 -1.12 -33.25
N THR A 303 21.36 -0.68 -34.40
CA THR A 303 22.02 -0.75 -35.71
C THR A 303 23.42 -0.13 -35.66
N THR A 304 24.46 -0.93 -35.89
CA THR A 304 25.75 -0.45 -36.39
C THR A 304 25.60 -0.14 -37.87
N SER A 305 25.49 1.14 -38.22
CA SER A 305 25.75 1.60 -39.58
C SER A 305 27.27 1.67 -39.78
N GLU A 306 27.85 0.67 -40.45
CA GLU A 306 29.18 0.81 -41.04
C GLU A 306 29.06 1.70 -42.29
N GLY A 307 29.90 2.74 -42.33
CA GLY A 307 30.01 3.65 -43.46
C GLY A 307 30.77 3.02 -44.63
N ASN A 308 30.38 3.45 -45.83
CA ASN A 308 31.25 3.56 -46.99
C ASN A 308 31.47 5.04 -47.27
#